data_AF-A0A2M7SQG5-F1
#
_entry.id   AF-A0A2M7SQG5-F1
#
_cell.length_a   1.000
_cell.length_b   1.000
_cell.length_c   1.000
_cell.angle_alpha   90.00
_cell.angle_beta   90.00
_cell.angle_gamma   90.00
#
_symmetry.space_group_name_H-M   'P 1'
#
loop_
_entity.id
_entity.type
_entity.pdbx_description
1 polymer ?
#
loop_
_entity_poly.entity_id
_entity_poly.type
_entity_poly.pdbx_seq_one_letter_code
_entity_poly.pdbx_strand_id
1 'polypeptide(L)'
;MVYEKTSSISLLVVFFVFAIYGLGQILNAFRWFILLYAQQVDISFVESLKIVFAGIFASNFLPSTIGGDTVRAVAIMRFADKKIIAIGSIILDRIINMAAMISLLPLPIHVFGLSALSKGLSFQMSMTSWLLLEKLKGFFRHLFPRVVAALDAWRAKPWALVHAYVVGFVSNLLPMLGTFLLARS
;
A
#
# COMPACT_ATOMS: atom_id res chain seq x y z
N MET A 1 -0.58 -13.71 32.49
CA MET A 1 -0.57 -14.23 31.10
C MET A 1 -0.18 -13.22 30.02
N VAL A 2 -0.86 -12.07 29.80
CA VAL A 2 -0.38 -11.09 28.77
C VAL A 2 0.83 -10.28 29.27
N TYR A 3 0.82 -9.84 30.54
CA TYR A 3 1.89 -9.00 31.11
C TYR A 3 3.23 -9.72 31.31
N GLU A 4 3.24 -11.04 31.59
CA GLU A 4 4.49 -11.82 31.69
C GLU A 4 5.20 -11.96 30.35
N LYS A 5 4.45 -11.99 29.25
CA LYS A 5 4.99 -12.14 27.89
C LYS A 5 5.55 -10.84 27.32
N THR A 6 5.20 -9.69 27.90
CA THR A 6 5.74 -8.37 27.49
C THR A 6 7.08 -8.07 28.16
N SER A 7 7.35 -8.64 29.34
CA SER A 7 8.59 -8.42 30.11
C SER A 7 9.81 -9.18 29.55
N SER A 8 9.61 -10.18 28.68
CA SER A 8 10.68 -10.98 28.07
C SER A 8 11.05 -10.52 26.65
N ILE A 9 10.38 -9.50 26.11
CA ILE A 9 10.68 -8.99 24.76
C ILE A 9 11.91 -8.10 24.85
N SER A 10 13.03 -8.60 24.32
CA SER A 10 14.27 -7.82 24.24
C SER A 10 14.03 -6.52 23.46
N LEU A 11 14.53 -5.40 24.00
CA LEU A 11 14.50 -4.09 23.33
C LEU A 11 15.08 -4.15 21.91
N LEU A 12 16.01 -5.08 21.66
CA LEU A 12 16.58 -5.33 20.33
C LEU A 12 15.52 -5.84 19.34
N VAL A 13 14.58 -6.68 19.75
CA VAL A 13 13.51 -7.20 18.88
C VAL A 13 12.57 -6.06 18.51
N VAL A 14 12.21 -5.20 19.47
CA VAL A 14 11.36 -4.03 19.22
C VAL A 14 12.05 -3.08 18.24
N PHE A 15 13.33 -2.78 18.45
CA PHE A 15 14.11 -1.95 17.54
C PHE A 15 14.18 -2.55 16.13
N PHE A 16 14.43 -3.86 16.02
CA PHE A 16 14.54 -4.54 14.73
C PHE A 16 13.21 -4.54 13.96
N VAL A 17 12.09 -4.77 14.65
CA VAL A 17 10.75 -4.66 14.05
C VAL A 17 10.51 -3.24 13.57
N PHE A 18 10.79 -2.23 14.39
CA PHE A 18 10.62 -0.83 14.00
C PHE A 18 11.45 -0.48 12.75
N ALA A 19 12.70 -0.95 12.69
CA ALA A 19 13.57 -0.78 11.54
C ALA A 19 13.01 -1.46 10.27
N ILE A 20 12.52 -2.69 10.38
CA ILE A 20 11.87 -3.41 9.26
C ILE A 20 10.64 -2.66 8.75
N TYR A 21 9.79 -2.18 9.65
CA TYR A 21 8.61 -1.40 9.28
C TYR A 21 9.01 -0.08 8.60
N GLY A 22 10.01 0.61 9.14
CA GLY A 22 10.55 1.83 8.54
C GLY A 22 11.09 1.59 7.12
N LEU A 23 11.87 0.54 6.92
CA LEU A 23 12.37 0.13 5.61
C LEU A 23 11.23 -0.20 4.64
N GLY A 24 10.19 -0.89 5.10
CA GLY A 24 8.99 -1.15 4.30
C GLY A 24 8.34 0.14 3.79
N GLN A 25 8.26 1.18 4.62
CA GLN A 25 7.70 2.47 4.22
C GLN A 25 8.60 3.25 3.26
N ILE A 26 9.92 3.16 3.42
CA ILE A 26 10.87 3.74 2.47
C ILE A 26 10.74 3.06 1.09
N LEU A 27 10.61 1.73 1.06
CA LEU A 27 10.39 0.99 -0.19
C LEU A 27 9.04 1.34 -0.83
N ASN A 28 7.99 1.56 -0.04
CA ASN A 28 6.71 2.02 -0.56
C ASN A 28 6.81 3.42 -1.20
N ALA A 29 7.58 4.33 -0.60
CA ALA A 29 7.87 5.63 -1.21
C ALA A 29 8.70 5.49 -2.50
N PHE A 30 9.71 4.62 -2.49
CA PHE A 30 10.55 4.35 -3.65
C PHE A 30 9.76 3.75 -4.82
N ARG A 31 8.82 2.85 -4.54
CA ARG A 31 7.89 2.33 -5.54
C ARG A 31 7.13 3.45 -6.24
N TRP A 32 6.54 4.36 -5.46
CA TRP A 32 5.78 5.46 -6.03
C TRP A 32 6.68 6.44 -6.81
N PHE A 33 7.91 6.65 -6.33
CA PHE A 33 8.93 7.41 -7.04
C PHE A 33 9.24 6.81 -8.43
N ILE A 34 9.39 5.48 -8.56
CA ILE A 34 9.59 4.82 -9.86
C ILE A 34 8.44 5.13 -10.82
N LEU A 35 7.19 5.09 -10.35
CA LEU A 35 6.01 5.39 -11.17
C LEU A 35 5.99 6.83 -11.67
N LEU A 36 6.42 7.79 -10.82
CA LEU A 36 6.52 9.21 -11.16
C LEU A 36 7.69 9.48 -12.12
N TYR A 37 8.85 8.90 -11.84
CA TYR A 37 10.04 8.98 -12.69
C TYR A 37 9.77 8.42 -14.09
N ALA A 38 9.00 7.34 -14.18
CA ALA A 38 8.57 6.78 -15.46
C ALA A 38 7.73 7.75 -16.29
N GLN A 39 7.03 8.71 -15.69
CA GLN A 39 6.29 9.76 -16.40
C GLN A 39 7.08 11.07 -16.54
N GLN A 40 8.39 11.06 -16.26
CA GLN A 40 9.27 12.23 -16.33
C GLN A 40 8.78 13.38 -15.43
N VAL A 41 8.15 13.06 -14.30
CA VAL A 41 7.83 14.06 -13.28
C VAL A 41 9.12 14.50 -12.61
N ASP A 42 9.39 15.80 -12.62
CA ASP A 42 10.58 16.38 -11.98
C ASP A 42 10.39 16.45 -10.46
N ILE A 43 10.69 15.34 -9.79
CA ILE A 43 10.63 15.21 -8.34
C ILE A 43 11.83 14.40 -7.87
N SER A 44 12.44 14.81 -6.76
CA SER A 44 13.49 14.02 -6.13
C SER A 44 12.91 12.89 -5.27
N PHE A 45 13.69 11.83 -5.04
CA PHE A 45 13.26 10.76 -4.13
C PHE A 45 12.95 11.28 -2.73
N VAL A 46 13.72 12.25 -2.22
CA VAL A 46 13.50 12.85 -0.89
C VAL A 46 12.17 13.58 -0.83
N GLU A 47 11.78 14.31 -1.88
CA GLU A 47 10.47 14.95 -1.94
C GLU A 47 9.34 13.91 -2.00
N SER A 48 9.50 12.84 -2.78
CA SER A 48 8.52 11.75 -2.80
C SER A 48 8.35 11.11 -1.41
N LEU A 49 9.44 10.94 -0.67
CA LEU A 49 9.47 10.39 0.68
C LEU A 49 8.70 11.31 1.64
N LYS A 50 9.00 12.61 1.65
CA LYS A 50 8.27 13.62 2.45
C LYS A 50 6.77 13.57 2.18
N ILE A 51 6.36 13.49 0.91
CA ILE A 51 4.94 13.43 0.53
C ILE A 51 4.29 12.15 1.04
N VAL A 52 4.96 10.99 0.92
CA VAL A 52 4.44 9.72 1.45
C VAL A 52 4.28 9.78 2.97
N PHE A 53 5.28 10.27 3.71
CA PHE A 53 5.19 10.40 5.16
C PHE A 53 4.14 11.41 5.60
N ALA A 54 3.99 12.53 4.89
CA ALA A 54 2.90 13.48 5.13
C ALA A 54 1.53 12.86 4.91
N GLY A 55 1.38 12.01 3.87
CA GLY A 55 0.17 11.24 3.62
C GLY A 55 -0.13 10.23 4.74
N ILE A 56 0.89 9.52 5.23
CA ILE A 56 0.76 8.59 6.36
C ILE A 56 0.33 9.35 7.62
N PHE A 57 0.98 10.46 7.93
CA PHE A 57 0.60 11.33 9.05
C PHE A 57 -0.85 11.80 8.91
N ALA A 58 -1.22 12.36 7.76
CA ALA A 58 -2.57 12.80 7.50
C ALA A 58 -3.60 11.67 7.65
N SER A 59 -3.27 10.44 7.24
CA SER A 59 -4.16 9.28 7.42
C SER A 59 -4.36 8.85 8.87
N ASN A 60 -3.41 9.15 9.76
CA ASN A 60 -3.51 8.83 11.19
C ASN A 60 -4.24 9.91 11.99
N PHE A 61 -4.15 11.18 11.58
CA PHE A 61 -4.72 12.31 12.31
C PHE A 61 -6.02 12.85 11.71
N LEU A 62 -6.32 12.57 10.45
CA LEU A 62 -7.58 12.97 9.82
C LEU A 62 -8.58 11.81 9.85
N PRO A 63 -9.84 12.03 10.29
CA PRO A 63 -10.90 11.04 10.22
C PRO A 63 -11.39 10.89 8.78
N SER A 64 -10.61 10.20 7.93
CA SER A 64 -11.04 9.52 6.70
C SER A 64 -9.83 8.97 5.93
N THR A 65 -10.01 7.80 5.30
CA THR A 65 -9.09 7.23 4.29
C THR A 65 -8.79 8.20 3.13
N ILE A 66 -9.65 9.22 2.95
CA ILE A 66 -9.55 10.25 1.91
C ILE A 66 -8.42 11.25 2.23
N GLY A 67 -8.11 11.52 3.50
CA GLY A 67 -7.14 12.55 3.89
C GLY A 67 -5.73 12.27 3.38
N GLY A 68 -5.21 11.07 3.63
CA GLY A 68 -3.84 10.70 3.28
C GLY A 68 -3.55 10.72 1.76
N ASP A 69 -4.47 10.18 0.95
CA ASP A 69 -4.32 10.17 -0.50
C ASP A 69 -4.61 11.53 -1.14
N THR A 70 -5.49 12.32 -0.54
CA THR A 70 -5.72 13.71 -0.97
C THR A 70 -4.46 14.55 -0.74
N VAL A 71 -3.79 14.40 0.40
CA VAL A 71 -2.51 15.10 0.67
C VAL A 71 -1.46 14.72 -0.39
N ARG A 72 -1.32 13.44 -0.72
CA ARG A 72 -0.40 13.00 -1.78
C ARG A 72 -0.78 13.57 -3.14
N ALA A 73 -2.06 13.56 -3.48
CA ALA A 73 -2.58 14.09 -4.75
C ALA A 73 -2.35 15.59 -4.88
N VAL A 74 -2.64 16.37 -3.83
CA VAL A 74 -2.42 17.83 -3.81
C VAL A 74 -0.94 18.16 -3.83
N ALA A 75 -0.12 17.43 -3.08
CA ALA A 75 1.32 17.66 -3.04
C ALA A 75 1.99 17.36 -4.39
N ILE A 76 1.62 16.26 -5.06
CA ILE A 76 2.23 15.90 -6.35
C ILE A 76 1.77 16.79 -7.50
N MET A 77 0.60 17.43 -7.39
CA MET A 77 0.13 18.42 -8.38
C MET A 77 1.07 19.64 -8.51
N ARG A 78 1.95 19.89 -7.53
CA ARG A 78 2.99 20.92 -7.63
C ARG A 78 4.16 20.54 -8.54
N PHE A 79 4.33 19.26 -8.82
CA PHE A 79 5.46 18.70 -9.58
C PHE A 79 5.03 18.12 -10.93
N ALA A 80 3.78 17.68 -11.06
CA ALA A 80 3.26 17.08 -12.29
C ALA A 80 2.50 18.11 -13.13
N ASP A 81 2.96 18.33 -14.37
CA ASP A 81 2.31 19.24 -15.32
C ASP A 81 0.88 18.83 -15.67
N LYS A 82 0.59 17.53 -15.63
CA LYS A 82 -0.72 16.97 -15.99
C LYS A 82 -1.37 16.34 -14.76
N LYS A 83 -2.54 16.84 -14.38
CA LYS A 83 -3.39 16.24 -13.33
C LYS A 83 -3.65 14.75 -13.55
N ILE A 84 -3.73 14.31 -14.80
CA ILE A 84 -3.90 12.91 -15.18
C ILE A 84 -2.70 12.06 -14.72
N ILE A 85 -1.47 12.57 -14.82
CA ILE A 85 -0.25 11.89 -14.36
C ILE A 85 -0.23 11.83 -12.83
N ALA A 86 -0.52 12.95 -12.16
CA ALA A 86 -0.61 13.03 -10.70
C ALA A 86 -1.58 11.99 -10.13
N ILE A 87 -2.84 12.02 -10.57
CA ILE A 87 -3.91 11.14 -10.08
C ILE A 87 -3.67 9.70 -10.56
N GLY A 88 -3.26 9.52 -11.81
CA GLY A 88 -2.96 8.22 -12.39
C GLY A 88 -1.86 7.48 -11.65
N SER A 89 -0.80 8.18 -11.22
CA SER A 89 0.30 7.58 -10.46
C SER A 89 -0.16 7.00 -9.11
N ILE A 90 -1.11 7.66 -8.44
CA ILE A 90 -1.66 7.23 -7.15
C ILE A 90 -2.58 6.03 -7.36
N ILE A 91 -3.46 6.09 -8.36
CA ILE A 91 -4.35 4.97 -8.69
C ILE A 91 -3.53 3.72 -9.06
N LEU A 92 -2.50 3.91 -9.88
CA LEU A 92 -1.63 2.83 -10.32
C LEU A 92 -0.80 2.26 -9.16
N ASP A 93 -0.27 3.12 -8.27
CA ASP A 93 0.39 2.69 -7.02
C ASP A 93 -0.53 1.81 -6.17
N ARG A 94 -1.82 2.18 -6.05
CA ARG A 94 -2.82 1.41 -5.31
C ARG A 94 -3.09 0.05 -5.95
N ILE A 95 -3.26 0.00 -7.27
CA ILE A 95 -3.52 -1.27 -7.99
C ILE A 95 -2.32 -2.20 -7.89
N ILE A 96 -1.11 -1.69 -8.11
CA ILE A 96 0.11 -2.50 -8.01
C ILE A 96 0.27 -3.03 -6.59
N ASN A 97 -0.01 -2.21 -5.57
CA ASN A 97 0.00 -2.65 -4.20
C ASN A 97 -1.02 -3.77 -3.94
N MET A 98 -2.26 -3.61 -4.41
CA MET A 98 -3.30 -4.63 -4.26
C MET A 98 -2.94 -5.92 -4.98
N ALA A 99 -2.41 -5.83 -6.20
CA ALA A 99 -1.93 -7.00 -6.95
C ALA A 99 -0.80 -7.73 -6.21
N ALA A 100 0.18 -6.98 -5.68
CA ALA A 100 1.26 -7.54 -4.88
C ALA A 100 0.72 -8.25 -3.62
N MET A 101 -0.23 -7.64 -2.90
CA MET A 101 -0.85 -8.26 -1.72
C MET A 101 -1.64 -9.53 -2.08
N ILE A 102 -2.41 -9.52 -3.17
CA ILE A 102 -3.16 -10.69 -3.64
C ILE A 102 -2.20 -11.83 -4.00
N SER A 103 -1.06 -11.52 -4.62
CA SER A 103 -0.06 -12.53 -4.97
C SER A 103 0.58 -13.22 -3.76
N LEU A 104 0.55 -12.57 -2.58
CA LEU A 104 1.05 -13.12 -1.32
C LEU A 104 0.04 -14.03 -0.60
N LEU A 105 -1.23 -14.04 -1.00
CA LEU A 105 -2.29 -14.85 -0.37
C LEU A 105 -1.99 -16.36 -0.26
N PRO A 106 -1.29 -17.03 -1.19
CA PRO A 106 -0.97 -18.45 -1.05
C PRO A 106 -0.13 -18.75 0.20
N LEU A 107 0.71 -17.81 0.66
CA LEU A 107 1.61 -18.02 1.80
C LEU A 107 0.84 -18.18 3.13
N PRO A 108 -0.05 -17.26 3.54
CA PRO A 108 -0.89 -17.45 4.72
C PRO A 108 -1.78 -18.70 4.63
N ILE A 109 -2.32 -19.01 3.45
CA ILE A 109 -3.18 -20.19 3.27
C ILE A 109 -2.39 -21.47 3.51
N HIS A 110 -1.13 -21.51 3.06
CA HIS A 110 -0.25 -22.64 3.30
C HIS A 110 0.12 -22.78 4.79
N VAL A 111 0.40 -21.67 5.49
CA VAL A 111 0.85 -21.68 6.89
C VAL A 111 -0.30 -21.90 7.88
N PHE A 112 -1.45 -21.26 7.67
CA PHE A 112 -2.57 -21.23 8.62
C PHE A 112 -3.79 -22.04 8.18
N GLY A 113 -3.78 -22.58 6.96
CA GLY A 113 -4.88 -23.34 6.37
C GLY A 113 -6.01 -22.47 5.83
N LEU A 114 -6.85 -23.07 4.96
CA LEU A 114 -7.97 -22.38 4.30
C LEU A 114 -9.05 -21.88 5.27
N SER A 115 -9.10 -22.45 6.49
CA SER A 115 -10.02 -22.05 7.56
C SER A 115 -9.70 -20.67 8.15
N ALA A 116 -8.46 -20.19 8.04
CA ALA A 116 -8.09 -18.83 8.43
C ALA A 116 -8.69 -17.79 7.45
N LEU A 117 -8.73 -18.13 6.16
CA LEU A 117 -9.32 -17.29 5.12
C LEU A 117 -10.83 -17.15 5.31
N SER A 118 -11.53 -18.26 5.59
CA SER A 118 -12.99 -18.24 5.79
C SER A 118 -13.40 -17.49 7.06
N LYS A 119 -12.62 -17.57 8.15
CA LYS A 119 -12.85 -16.79 9.38
C LYS A 119 -12.61 -15.28 9.19
N GLY A 120 -11.54 -14.89 8.49
CA GLY A 120 -11.29 -13.48 8.18
C GLY A 120 -12.37 -12.88 7.27
N LEU A 121 -12.79 -13.64 6.25
CA LEU A 121 -13.81 -13.20 5.31
C LEU A 121 -15.21 -13.11 5.94
N SER A 122 -15.58 -14.07 6.78
CA SER A 122 -16.87 -14.08 7.50
C SER A 122 -16.98 -13.01 8.58
N PHE A 123 -15.89 -12.69 9.29
CA PHE A 123 -15.85 -11.59 10.25
C PHE A 123 -16.07 -10.22 9.59
N GLN A 124 -15.54 -10.02 8.37
CA GLN A 124 -15.71 -8.76 7.63
C GLN A 124 -17.06 -8.67 6.90
N MET A 125 -17.64 -9.80 6.48
CA MET A 125 -18.93 -9.85 5.77
C MET A 125 -20.17 -9.79 6.68
N SER A 126 -20.01 -9.82 8.01
CA SER A 126 -21.13 -9.73 8.98
C SER A 126 -21.75 -8.34 9.10
N MET A 127 -21.12 -7.30 8.53
CA MET A 127 -21.62 -5.93 8.52
C MET A 127 -21.52 -5.46 7.06
N THR A 128 -22.60 -4.96 6.45
CA THR A 128 -22.59 -4.17 5.17
C THR A 128 -22.69 -4.88 3.81
N SER A 129 -23.15 -6.13 3.68
CA SER A 129 -23.13 -6.89 2.40
C SER A 129 -23.93 -6.31 1.22
N TRP A 130 -25.01 -5.55 1.42
CA TRP A 130 -25.79 -4.95 0.31
C TRP A 130 -25.34 -3.52 -0.06
N LEU A 131 -25.17 -2.66 0.95
CA LEU A 131 -24.68 -1.27 0.78
C LEU A 131 -23.24 -1.22 0.22
N LEU A 132 -22.39 -2.20 0.57
CA LEU A 132 -21.08 -2.34 -0.05
C LEU A 132 -21.18 -2.66 -1.52
N LEU A 133 -22.08 -3.58 -1.93
CA LEU A 133 -22.17 -3.99 -3.34
C LEU A 133 -22.68 -2.86 -4.24
N GLU A 134 -23.63 -2.05 -3.78
CA GLU A 134 -24.08 -0.88 -4.54
C GLU A 134 -23.03 0.24 -4.57
N LYS A 135 -22.38 0.54 -3.44
CA LYS A 135 -21.25 1.48 -3.43
C LYS A 135 -20.10 0.98 -4.28
N LEU A 136 -19.78 -0.31 -4.25
CA LEU A 136 -18.75 -0.93 -5.07
C LEU A 136 -19.10 -0.80 -6.55
N LYS A 137 -20.33 -1.12 -6.97
CA LYS A 137 -20.76 -0.95 -8.38
C LYS A 137 -20.65 0.51 -8.84
N GLY A 138 -21.13 1.45 -8.03
CA GLY A 138 -21.04 2.88 -8.34
C GLY A 138 -19.60 3.38 -8.42
N PHE A 139 -18.77 2.99 -7.45
CA PHE A 139 -17.35 3.30 -7.39
C PHE A 139 -16.58 2.70 -8.57
N PHE A 140 -16.82 1.43 -8.91
CA PHE A 140 -16.17 0.74 -10.02
C PHE A 140 -16.45 1.44 -11.36
N ARG A 141 -17.70 1.89 -11.60
CA ARG A 141 -18.07 2.60 -12.84
C ARG A 141 -17.32 3.92 -13.02
N HIS A 142 -17.00 4.63 -11.93
CA HIS A 142 -16.30 5.91 -11.98
C HIS A 142 -14.76 5.77 -11.95
N LEU A 143 -14.25 4.69 -11.37
CA LEU A 143 -12.80 4.43 -11.30
C LEU A 143 -12.27 3.68 -12.49
N PHE A 144 -13.01 2.72 -13.03
CA PHE A 144 -12.55 1.89 -14.14
C PHE A 144 -11.99 2.70 -15.33
N PRO A 145 -12.63 3.80 -15.79
CA PRO A 145 -12.07 4.60 -16.88
C PRO A 145 -10.75 5.28 -16.51
N ARG A 146 -10.61 5.72 -15.25
CA ARG A 146 -9.38 6.37 -14.75
C ARG A 146 -8.24 5.36 -14.58
N VAL A 147 -8.58 4.14 -14.17
CA VAL A 147 -7.66 3.02 -14.08
C VAL A 147 -7.14 2.63 -15.45
N VAL A 148 -8.03 2.45 -16.44
CA VAL A 148 -7.65 2.12 -17.81
C VAL A 148 -6.80 3.25 -18.41
N ALA A 149 -7.19 4.51 -18.24
CA ALA A 149 -6.39 5.65 -18.71
C ALA A 149 -5.00 5.72 -18.04
N ALA A 150 -4.90 5.42 -16.75
CA ALA A 150 -3.62 5.33 -16.05
C ALA A 150 -2.79 4.13 -16.54
N LEU A 151 -3.40 2.96 -16.79
CA LEU A 151 -2.68 1.82 -17.33
C LEU A 151 -2.20 2.10 -18.75
N ASP A 152 -3.02 2.69 -19.61
CA ASP A 152 -2.64 3.03 -20.99
C ASP A 152 -1.50 4.04 -21.04
N ALA A 153 -1.49 5.04 -20.14
CA ALA A 153 -0.40 6.01 -20.04
C ALA A 153 0.94 5.39 -19.57
N TRP A 154 0.90 4.31 -18.79
CA TRP A 154 2.10 3.58 -18.34
C TRP A 154 2.41 2.33 -19.17
N ARG A 155 1.51 1.93 -20.09
CA ARG A 155 1.66 0.75 -20.95
C ARG A 155 2.86 0.89 -21.89
N ALA A 156 3.20 2.11 -22.29
CA ALA A 156 4.39 2.41 -23.09
C ALA A 156 5.71 2.17 -22.34
N LYS A 157 5.68 1.99 -21.00
CA LYS A 157 6.87 1.83 -20.14
C LYS A 157 6.68 0.63 -19.19
N PRO A 158 6.66 -0.61 -19.70
CA PRO A 158 6.35 -1.81 -18.91
C PRO A 158 7.38 -2.08 -17.81
N TRP A 159 8.63 -1.63 -17.98
CA TRP A 159 9.69 -1.78 -16.98
C TRP A 159 9.31 -1.11 -15.64
N ALA A 160 8.62 0.04 -15.68
CA ALA A 160 8.21 0.76 -14.48
C ALA A 160 7.16 -0.02 -13.69
N LEU A 161 6.23 -0.67 -14.40
CA LEU A 161 5.20 -1.52 -13.80
C LEU A 161 5.82 -2.75 -13.13
N VAL A 162 6.78 -3.41 -13.80
CA VAL A 162 7.48 -4.58 -13.26
C VAL A 162 8.29 -4.21 -12.03
N HIS A 163 9.10 -3.15 -12.08
CA HIS A 163 9.88 -2.71 -10.92
C HIS A 163 8.97 -2.31 -9.76
N ALA A 164 7.89 -1.57 -10.05
CA ALA A 164 6.94 -1.19 -9.02
C ALA A 164 6.25 -2.41 -8.38
N TYR A 165 5.93 -3.44 -9.18
CA TYR A 165 5.38 -4.69 -8.68
C TYR A 165 6.36 -5.46 -7.79
N VAL A 166 7.61 -5.63 -8.24
CA VAL A 166 8.66 -6.32 -7.46
C VAL A 166 8.93 -5.59 -6.14
N VAL A 167 9.11 -4.26 -6.19
CA VAL A 167 9.31 -3.45 -4.99
C VAL A 167 8.09 -3.54 -4.07
N GLY A 168 6.87 -3.53 -4.61
CA GLY A 168 5.64 -3.71 -3.85
C GLY A 168 5.53 -5.09 -3.20
N PHE A 169 5.97 -6.15 -3.88
CA PHE A 169 5.98 -7.49 -3.32
C PHE A 169 6.96 -7.59 -2.12
N VAL A 170 8.17 -7.06 -2.28
CA VAL A 170 9.19 -7.03 -1.22
C VAL A 170 8.75 -6.16 -0.05
N SER A 171 8.18 -4.98 -0.31
CA SER A 171 7.72 -4.08 0.75
C SER A 171 6.58 -4.66 1.58
N ASN A 172 5.71 -5.48 0.98
CA ASN A 172 4.64 -6.18 1.70
C ASN A 172 5.13 -7.43 2.46
N LEU A 173 6.22 -8.06 2.01
CA LEU A 173 6.83 -9.20 2.71
C LEU A 173 7.51 -8.80 4.02
N LEU A 174 8.12 -7.61 4.08
CA LEU A 174 8.86 -7.15 5.25
C LEU A 174 8.01 -7.09 6.54
N PRO A 175 6.81 -6.48 6.54
CA PRO A 175 5.91 -6.52 7.68
C PRO A 175 5.49 -7.94 8.07
N MET A 176 5.29 -8.84 7.10
CA MET A 176 4.92 -10.23 7.37
C MET A 176 6.05 -10.99 8.08
N LEU A 177 7.31 -10.74 7.69
CA LEU A 177 8.47 -11.29 8.40
C LEU A 177 8.58 -10.71 9.81
N GLY A 178 8.37 -9.41 9.97
CA GLY A 178 8.38 -8.75 11.28
C GLY A 178 7.36 -9.32 12.25
N THR A 179 6.11 -9.54 11.79
CA THR A 179 5.06 -10.16 12.61
C THR A 179 5.32 -11.63 12.90
N PHE A 180 5.88 -12.38 11.95
CA PHE A 180 6.27 -13.77 12.17
C PHE A 180 7.40 -13.91 13.20
N LEU A 181 8.40 -13.02 13.16
CA LEU A 181 9.50 -12.99 14.14
C LEU A 181 8.97 -12.68 15.55
N LEU A 182 8.06 -11.72 15.66
CA LEU A 182 7.39 -11.39 16.93
C LEU A 182 6.53 -12.54 17.47
N ALA A 183 5.88 -13.31 16.60
CA ALA A 183 5.07 -14.46 17.02
C ALA A 183 5.92 -15.61 17.57
N ARG A 184 7.22 -15.65 17.21
CA ARG A 184 8.16 -16.73 17.56
C ARG A 184 9.09 -16.38 18.73
N SER A 185 9.23 -15.10 19.07
CA SER A 185 9.91 -14.60 20.29
C SER A 185 9.01 -14.65 21.52
#